data_AF-A0A932KRL5-F1
#
_entry.id   AF-A0A932KRL5-F1
#
_cell.length_a   1.000
_cell.length_b   1.000
_cell.length_c   1.000
_cell.angle_alpha   90.00
_cell.angle_beta   90.00
_cell.angle_gamma   90.00
#
_symmetry.space_group_name_H-M   'P 1'
#
loop_
_entity.id
_entity.type
_entity.pdbx_description
1 polymer ?
#
loop_
_entity_poly.entity_id
_entity_poly.type
_entity_poly.pdbx_seq_one_letter_code
_entity_poly.pdbx_strand_id
1 'polypeptide(L)'
;MTPPNPAPQPFLLGFFALLQITRWWTIAHLGKFWTTRIIAVPLAFRITTGPYRFLRHPIYMVLIFEVMALSLAFRQWGAGCFFTGLTAGWVWLRMRAESRALQMML
;
A
#
# COMPACT_ATOMS: atom_id res chain seq x y z
N MET A 1 2.68 34.91 -11.01
CA MET A 1 1.82 34.84 -9.81
C MET A 1 1.15 33.47 -9.80
N THR A 2 1.78 32.47 -9.19
CA THR A 2 1.11 31.20 -8.93
C THR A 2 0.00 31.48 -7.90
N PRO A 3 -1.24 31.04 -8.13
CA PRO A 3 -2.29 31.19 -7.12
C PRO A 3 -1.82 30.53 -5.81
N PRO A 4 -2.23 31.05 -4.64
CA PRO A 4 -1.92 30.41 -3.36
C PRO A 4 -2.39 28.96 -3.44
N ASN A 5 -1.44 28.04 -3.24
CA ASN A 5 -1.71 26.61 -3.21
C ASN A 5 -2.87 26.39 -2.22
N PRO A 6 -4.01 25.79 -2.63
CA PRO A 6 -5.11 25.56 -1.71
C PRO A 6 -4.59 24.81 -0.49
N ALA A 7 -4.90 25.31 0.70
CA ALA A 7 -4.49 24.67 1.93
C ALA A 7 -4.92 23.19 1.90
N PRO A 8 -4.01 22.25 2.24
CA PRO A 8 -4.35 20.83 2.22
C PRO A 8 -5.50 20.57 3.19
N GLN A 9 -6.50 19.82 2.74
CA GLN A 9 -7.70 19.57 3.53
C GLN A 9 -7.33 18.77 4.80
N PRO A 10 -7.64 19.26 6.01
CA PRO A 10 -7.21 18.63 7.26
C PRO A 10 -7.77 17.21 7.43
N PHE A 11 -8.94 16.93 6.85
CA PHE A 11 -9.52 15.58 6.82
C PHE A 11 -8.65 14.58 6.05
N LEU A 12 -8.10 14.98 4.89
CA LEU A 12 -7.22 14.12 4.09
C LEU A 12 -5.86 13.90 4.78
N LEU A 13 -5.37 14.89 5.53
CA LEU A 13 -4.19 14.74 6.36
C LEU A 13 -4.44 13.77 7.52
N GLY A 14 -5.61 13.82 8.16
CA GLY A 14 -6.02 12.85 9.17
C GLY A 14 -6.11 11.43 8.62
N PHE A 15 -6.68 11.27 7.41
CA PHE A 15 -6.71 9.98 6.71
C PHE A 15 -5.30 9.48 6.38
N PHE A 16 -4.41 10.35 5.89
CA PHE A 16 -3.01 10.02 5.65
C PHE A 16 -2.28 9.59 6.94
N ALA A 17 -2.53 10.26 8.07
CA ALA A 17 -1.96 9.84 9.35
C ALA A 17 -2.44 8.43 9.75
N LEU A 18 -3.71 8.11 9.53
CA LEU A 18 -4.26 6.78 9.80
C LEU A 18 -3.65 5.71 8.88
N LEU A 19 -3.39 6.04 7.61
CA LEU A 19 -2.65 5.20 6.68
C LEU A 19 -1.23 4.91 7.18
N GLN A 20 -0.54 5.93 7.70
CA GLN A 20 0.80 5.77 8.27
C GLN A 20 0.79 4.87 9.51
N ILE A 21 -0.17 5.05 10.42
CA ILE A 21 -0.36 4.14 11.56
C ILE A 21 -0.58 2.71 11.08
N THR A 22 -1.45 2.52 10.08
CA THR A 22 -1.73 1.19 9.51
C THR A 22 -0.48 0.56 8.89
N ARG A 23 0.33 1.34 8.17
CA ARG A 23 1.62 0.88 7.63
C ARG A 23 2.56 0.42 8.73
N TRP A 24 2.74 1.25 9.76
CA TRP A 24 3.63 0.94 10.87
C TRP A 24 3.13 -0.29 11.63
N TRP A 25 1.82 -0.40 11.85
CA TRP A 25 1.20 -1.56 12.48
C TRP A 25 1.39 -2.84 11.65
N THR A 26 1.31 -2.72 10.33
CA THR A 26 1.56 -3.83 9.39
C THR A 26 3.02 -4.28 9.41
N ILE A 27 3.97 -3.34 9.38
CA ILE A 27 5.41 -3.62 9.46
C ILE A 27 5.76 -4.23 10.82
N ALA A 28 5.20 -3.68 11.90
CA ALA A 28 5.38 -4.19 13.26
C ALA A 28 4.84 -5.62 13.42
N HIS A 29 3.70 -5.94 12.81
CA HIS A 29 3.15 -7.30 12.78
C HIS A 29 4.01 -8.29 11.97
N LEU A 30 4.69 -7.83 10.91
CA LEU A 30 5.65 -8.65 10.18
C LEU A 30 6.93 -8.92 10.98
N GLY A 31 7.37 -7.97 11.80
CA GLY A 31 8.55 -8.09 12.65
C GLY A 31 9.78 -8.57 11.87
N LYS A 32 10.41 -9.66 12.32
CA LYS A 32 11.60 -10.28 11.69
C LYS A 32 11.37 -10.87 10.29
N PHE A 33 10.12 -11.03 9.85
CA PHE A 33 9.78 -11.51 8.50
C PHE A 33 9.71 -10.36 7.48
N TRP A 34 9.84 -9.10 7.90
CA TRP A 34 9.96 -7.96 6.99
C TRP A 34 11.33 -7.98 6.29
N THR A 35 11.43 -8.73 5.20
CA THR A 35 12.59 -8.72 4.31
C THR A 35 12.29 -7.89 3.07
N THR A 36 13.22 -7.00 2.71
CA THR A 36 13.18 -6.15 1.50
C THR A 36 13.32 -6.94 0.19
N ARG A 37 13.78 -8.19 0.26
CA ARG A 37 13.75 -9.14 -0.86
C ARG A 37 12.42 -9.89 -0.87
N ILE A 38 11.87 -10.10 -2.06
CA ILE A 38 10.76 -11.03 -2.27
C ILE A 38 11.34 -12.44 -2.04
N ILE A 39 11.42 -12.88 -0.79
CA ILE A 39 11.76 -14.25 -0.48
C ILE A 39 10.44 -15.00 -0.48
N ALA A 40 10.15 -15.66 -1.61
CA ALA A 40 9.16 -16.71 -1.67
C ALA A 40 9.67 -17.85 -0.77
N VAL A 41 9.43 -17.73 0.54
CA VAL A 41 9.66 -18.83 1.47
C VAL A 41 8.50 -19.79 1.26
N PRO A 42 8.72 -21.02 0.74
CA PRO A 42 7.64 -21.98 0.45
C PRO A 42 6.83 -22.38 1.71
N LEU A 43 7.38 -22.07 2.90
CA LEU A 43 6.90 -22.48 4.21
C LEU A 43 6.61 -21.29 5.15
N ALA A 44 6.48 -20.06 4.63
CA ALA A 44 6.10 -18.94 5.47
C ALA A 44 4.67 -19.14 5.98
N PHE A 45 4.57 -19.63 7.23
CA PHE A 45 3.37 -19.59 8.05
C PHE A 45 2.62 -18.30 7.75
N ARG A 46 1.46 -18.45 7.12
CA ARG A 46 0.59 -17.34 6.75
C ARG A 46 0.25 -16.62 8.04
N ILE A 47 0.92 -15.52 8.32
CA ILE A 47 0.67 -14.70 9.51
C ILE A 47 -0.77 -14.21 9.36
N THR A 48 -1.69 -14.86 10.07
CA THR A 48 -3.14 -14.59 10.03
C THR A 48 -3.57 -13.69 11.19
N THR A 49 -2.60 -13.20 11.98
CA THR A 49 -2.78 -12.31 13.11
C THR A 49 -2.68 -10.84 12.68
N GLY A 50 -3.59 -10.00 13.19
CA GLY A 50 -3.60 -8.55 12.94
C GLY A 50 -4.17 -8.12 11.58
N PRO A 51 -3.67 -7.05 10.94
CA PRO A 51 -4.22 -6.50 9.69
C PRO A 51 -4.18 -7.48 8.51
N TYR A 52 -3.30 -8.48 8.56
CA TYR A 52 -3.23 -9.57 7.58
C TYR A 52 -4.41 -10.55 7.64
N ARG A 53 -5.22 -10.51 8.70
CA ARG A 53 -6.50 -11.25 8.79
C ARG A 53 -7.54 -10.71 7.81
N PHE A 54 -7.55 -9.40 7.61
CA PHE A 54 -8.54 -8.73 6.76
C PHE A 54 -8.08 -8.67 5.30
N LEU A 55 -6.76 -8.56 5.06
CA LEU A 55 -6.21 -8.32 3.74
C LEU A 55 -4.94 -9.14 3.52
N ARG A 56 -4.78 -9.72 2.32
CA ARG A 56 -3.55 -10.44 1.94
C ARG A 56 -2.32 -9.52 1.86
N HIS A 57 -2.53 -8.25 1.48
CA HIS A 57 -1.45 -7.28 1.30
C HIS A 57 -1.82 -5.87 1.80
N PRO A 58 -1.96 -5.68 3.12
CA PRO A 58 -2.33 -4.40 3.73
C PRO A 58 -1.39 -3.25 3.36
N ILE A 59 -0.08 -3.48 3.21
CA ILE A 59 0.89 -2.47 2.76
C ILE A 59 0.57 -1.92 1.36
N TYR A 60 0.12 -2.78 0.43
CA TYR A 60 -0.19 -2.33 -0.93
C TYR A 60 -1.47 -1.49 -0.97
N MET A 61 -2.47 -1.85 -0.16
CA MET A 61 -3.65 -1.01 0.00
C MET A 61 -3.29 0.35 0.56
N VAL A 62 -2.48 0.39 1.63
CA VAL A 62 -2.02 1.66 2.21
C VAL A 62 -1.31 2.51 1.16
N LEU A 63 -0.44 1.90 0.34
CA LEU A 63 0.26 2.61 -0.74
C LEU A 63 -0.70 3.23 -1.77
N ILE A 64 -1.70 2.48 -2.23
CA ILE A 64 -2.71 2.97 -3.18
C ILE A 64 -3.50 4.12 -2.56
N PHE A 65 -3.95 3.97 -1.31
CA PHE A 65 -4.71 5.00 -0.61
C PHE A 65 -3.89 6.25 -0.31
N GLU A 66 -2.58 6.13 -0.06
CA GLU A 66 -1.71 7.29 0.12
C GLU A 66 -1.56 8.10 -1.16
N VAL A 67 -1.30 7.43 -2.29
CA VAL A 67 -1.19 8.08 -3.59
C VAL A 67 -2.50 8.80 -3.93
N MET A 68 -3.64 8.15 -3.67
CA MET A 68 -4.95 8.75 -3.87
C MET A 68 -5.20 9.94 -2.93
N ALA A 69 -4.90 9.81 -1.63
CA ALA A 69 -5.10 10.85 -0.62
C ALA A 69 -4.24 12.09 -0.88
N LEU A 70 -2.96 11.90 -1.23
CA LEU A 70 -2.05 12.99 -1.59
C LEU A 70 -2.56 13.72 -2.84
N SER A 71 -2.94 12.96 -3.87
CA SER A 71 -3.40 13.57 -5.12
C SER A 71 -4.71 14.34 -4.97
N LEU A 72 -5.63 13.83 -4.14
CA LEU A 72 -6.86 14.53 -3.77
C LEU A 72 -6.57 15.79 -2.92
N ALA A 73 -5.59 15.73 -2.02
CA ALA A 73 -5.21 16.85 -1.16
C ALA A 73 -4.70 18.04 -1.98
N PHE A 74 -4.01 17.79 -3.09
CA PHE A 74 -3.54 18.81 -4.03
C PHE A 74 -4.58 19.18 -5.11
N ARG A 75 -5.80 18.63 -5.08
CA ARG A 75 -6.84 18.80 -6.13
C ARG A 75 -6.35 18.40 -7.54
N GLN A 76 -5.35 17.53 -7.62
CA GLN A 76 -4.75 17.07 -8.87
C GLN A 76 -5.40 15.77 -9.32
N TRP A 77 -6.67 15.82 -9.71
CA TRP A 77 -7.47 14.65 -10.06
C TRP A 77 -6.88 13.84 -11.22
N GLY A 78 -6.37 14.50 -12.26
CA GLY A 78 -5.78 13.84 -13.42
C GLY A 78 -4.52 13.04 -13.08
N ALA A 79 -3.56 13.69 -12.39
CA ALA A 79 -2.36 13.01 -11.91
C ALA A 79 -2.70 11.92 -10.89
N GLY A 80 -3.68 12.16 -10.01
CA GLY A 80 -4.11 11.20 -9.01
C GLY A 80 -4.68 9.93 -9.57
N CYS A 81 -5.60 10.01 -10.53
CA CYS A 81 -6.12 8.84 -11.21
C CYS A 81 -5.02 8.07 -11.94
N PHE A 82 -4.09 8.77 -12.60
CA PHE A 82 -2.98 8.16 -13.31
C PHE A 82 -2.03 7.40 -12.36
N PHE A 83 -1.52 8.07 -11.32
CA PHE A 83 -0.59 7.46 -10.37
C PHE A 83 -1.26 6.36 -9.55
N THR A 84 -2.52 6.54 -9.12
CA THR A 84 -3.26 5.50 -8.39
C THR A 84 -3.46 4.27 -9.27
N GLY A 85 -3.85 4.45 -10.53
CA GLY A 85 -3.98 3.36 -11.50
C GLY A 85 -2.65 2.65 -11.76
N LEU A 86 -1.56 3.41 -11.92
CA LEU A 86 -0.22 2.87 -12.13
C LEU A 86 0.27 2.08 -10.91
N THR A 87 0.10 2.60 -9.70
CA THR A 87 0.41 1.90 -8.46
C THR A 87 -0.42 0.63 -8.31
N ALA A 88 -1.73 0.69 -8.58
CA ALA A 88 -2.61 -0.48 -8.52
C ALA A 88 -2.20 -1.56 -9.53
N GLY A 89 -1.87 -1.18 -10.77
CA GLY A 89 -1.40 -2.10 -11.80
C GLY A 89 -0.06 -2.75 -11.44
N TRP A 90 0.88 -1.98 -10.92
CA TRP A 90 2.19 -2.49 -10.46
C TRP A 90 2.05 -3.49 -9.31
N VAL A 91 1.24 -3.14 -8.30
CA VAL A 91 0.89 -4.02 -7.19
C VAL A 91 0.23 -5.31 -7.69
N TRP A 92 -0.68 -5.21 -8.65
CA TRP A 92 -1.37 -6.37 -9.22
C TRP A 92 -0.42 -7.32 -9.95
N LEU A 93 0.49 -6.79 -10.77
CA LEU A 93 1.53 -7.58 -11.43
C LEU A 93 2.42 -8.30 -10.41
N ARG A 94 2.79 -7.61 -9.32
CA ARG A 94 3.60 -8.18 -8.25
C ARG A 94 2.87 -9.31 -7.52
N MET A 95 1.61 -9.12 -7.16
CA MET A 95 0.78 -10.19 -6.55
C MET A 95 0.64 -11.41 -7.48
N ARG A 96 0.54 -11.17 -8.79
CA ARG A 96 0.44 -12.25 -9.79
C ARG A 96 1.76 -12.99 -9.95
N ALA A 97 2.89 -12.29 -9.85
CA ALA A 97 4.21 -12.90 -9.81
C ALA A 97 4.42 -13.75 -8.54
N GLU A 98 4.01 -13.24 -7.36
CA GLU A 98 4.04 -14.02 -6.11
C GLU A 98 3.15 -15.27 -6.20
N SER A 99 1.96 -15.15 -6.76
CA SER A 99 1.02 -16.28 -6.92
C SER A 99 1.56 -17.35 -7.88
N ARG A 100 2.23 -16.95 -8.97
CA ARG A 100 2.88 -17.88 -9.91
C ARG A 100 4.08 -18.59 -9.30
N ALA A 101 4.91 -17.87 -8.53
CA ALA A 101 6.04 -18.46 -7.83
C ALA A 101 5.58 -19.54 -6.83
N LEU A 102 4.47 -19.31 -6.14
CA LEU A 102 3.85 -20.30 -5.25
C LEU A 102 3.32 -21.53 -5.99
N GLN A 103 2.76 -21.36 -7.20
CA GLN A 103 2.28 -22.49 -8.01
C GLN A 103 3.40 -23.34 -8.62
N MET A 104 4.60 -22.78 -8.86
CA MET A 104 5.75 -23.54 -9.37
C MET A 104 6.47 -24.36 -8.28
N MET A 105 6.21 -24.09 -7.00
CA MET A 105 6.81 -24.77 -5.86
C MET A 105 5.95 -25.93 -5.31
N LEU A 106 4.74 -26.14 -5.85
CA LEU A 106 3.85 -27.27 -5.58
C LEU A 106 3.90 -28.25 -6.76
#